data_AF-A0AAP9DDF0-F1
#
_entry.id   AF-A0AAP9DDF0-F1
#
_cell.length_a   1.000
_cell.length_b   1.000
_cell.length_c   1.000
_cell.angle_alpha   90.00
_cell.angle_beta   90.00
_cell.angle_gamma   90.00
#
_symmetry.space_group_name_H-M   'P 1'
#
loop_
_entity.id
_entity.type
_entity.pdbx_description
1 polymer ?
#
loop_
_entity_poly.entity_id
_entity_poly.type
_entity_poly.pdbx_seq_one_letter_code
_entity_poly.pdbx_strand_id
1 'polypeptide(L)'
;MVTVNNDPRCATNEAQSFGSFAIALQDDEAAVLNLPVDYGHVFVAESSTSNHGMAWIRGSSAVKYFGGANFDVLTNTVLSGITGADGKLTISSNGSKCYIENRTGAAINISMTFLGMATNRI
;
A
#
# COMPACT_ATOMS: atom_id res chain seq x y z
N MET A 1 -28.91 -21.04 -21.62
CA MET A 1 -28.67 -21.00 -20.17
C MET A 1 -27.22 -21.40 -19.96
N VAL A 2 -26.34 -20.45 -19.62
CA VAL A 2 -24.92 -20.76 -19.37
C VAL A 2 -24.81 -21.22 -17.92
N THR A 3 -24.41 -22.47 -17.72
CA THR A 3 -24.10 -23.00 -16.39
C THR A 3 -22.69 -22.53 -16.03
N VAL A 4 -22.59 -21.68 -15.01
CA VAL A 4 -21.29 -21.32 -14.43
C VAL A 4 -20.85 -22.49 -13.56
N ASN A 5 -19.80 -23.21 -13.96
CA ASN A 5 -19.20 -24.23 -13.11
C ASN A 5 -18.46 -23.52 -11.98
N ASN A 6 -18.99 -23.63 -10.76
CA ASN A 6 -18.26 -23.25 -9.55
C ASN A 6 -17.17 -24.30 -9.29
N ASP A 7 -16.08 -24.22 -10.06
CA ASP A 7 -14.88 -24.99 -9.80
C ASP A 7 -14.32 -24.58 -8.43
N PRO A 8 -14.23 -25.50 -7.44
CA PRO A 8 -13.72 -25.18 -6.10
C PRO A 8 -12.25 -24.73 -6.11
N ARG A 9 -11.51 -24.92 -7.22
CA ARG A 9 -10.17 -24.36 -7.41
C ARG A 9 -10.17 -22.85 -7.66
N CYS A 10 -11.34 -22.26 -7.96
CA CYS A 10 -11.49 -20.83 -8.21
C CYS A 10 -11.72 -20.02 -6.92
N ALA A 11 -12.14 -20.66 -5.81
CA ALA A 11 -12.59 -19.97 -4.59
C ALA A 11 -11.71 -20.18 -3.33
N THR A 12 -10.58 -20.89 -3.43
CA THR A 12 -9.79 -21.25 -2.22
C THR A 12 -8.74 -20.21 -1.81
N ASN A 13 -8.53 -19.17 -2.62
CA ASN A 13 -7.44 -18.22 -2.48
C ASN A 13 -7.87 -16.80 -2.91
N GLU A 14 -9.06 -16.37 -2.49
CA GLU A 14 -9.51 -15.01 -2.76
C GLU A 14 -8.64 -14.00 -2.01
N ALA A 15 -8.12 -13.00 -2.73
CA ALA A 15 -7.44 -11.88 -2.08
C ALA A 15 -8.47 -11.15 -1.20
N GLN A 16 -8.20 -11.08 0.09
CA GLN A 16 -9.06 -10.39 1.05
C GLN A 16 -8.55 -8.97 1.26
N SER A 17 -9.48 -8.01 1.34
CA SER A 17 -9.17 -6.72 1.92
C SER A 17 -8.99 -6.90 3.41
N PHE A 18 -7.78 -6.62 3.90
CA PHE A 18 -7.50 -6.69 5.33
C PHE A 18 -7.77 -5.36 6.04
N GLY A 19 -8.27 -4.35 5.32
CA GLY A 19 -8.69 -3.08 5.89
C GLY A 19 -8.51 -1.91 4.94
N SER A 20 -9.33 -0.89 5.16
CA SER A 20 -9.19 0.45 4.59
C SER A 20 -9.01 1.44 5.74
N PHE A 21 -7.97 2.26 5.65
CA PHE A 21 -7.56 3.20 6.68
C PHE A 21 -7.61 4.62 6.10
N ALA A 22 -8.13 5.56 6.87
CA ALA A 22 -7.97 6.98 6.60
C ALA A 22 -6.84 7.50 7.50
N ILE A 23 -5.82 8.12 6.91
CA ILE A 23 -4.63 8.59 7.62
C ILE A 23 -4.44 10.08 7.28
N ALA A 24 -4.39 10.91 8.31
CA ALA A 24 -3.94 12.29 8.19
C ALA A 24 -2.42 12.31 8.41
N LEU A 25 -1.68 12.93 7.50
CA LEU A 25 -0.24 13.13 7.59
C LEU A 25 0.07 14.61 7.50
N GLN A 26 0.78 15.15 8.48
CA GLN A 26 1.40 16.47 8.38
C GLN A 26 2.49 16.47 7.31
N ASP A 27 2.91 17.67 6.92
CA ASP A 27 4.11 17.80 6.10
C ASP A 27 5.32 17.22 6.84
N ASP A 28 6.18 16.52 6.11
CA ASP A 28 7.33 15.79 6.63
C ASP A 28 6.99 14.75 7.71
N GLU A 29 5.79 14.17 7.68
CA GLU A 29 5.37 13.10 8.59
C GLU A 29 5.42 11.73 7.91
N ALA A 30 5.79 10.71 8.69
CA ALA A 30 5.69 9.31 8.29
C ALA A 30 4.75 8.53 9.22
N ALA A 31 3.86 7.73 8.62
CA ALA A 31 3.06 6.73 9.32
C ALA A 31 3.57 5.31 9.06
N VAL A 32 3.30 4.44 10.02
CA VAL A 32 3.69 3.02 9.99
C VAL A 32 2.45 2.17 10.17
N LEU A 33 2.25 1.23 9.25
CA LEU A 33 1.20 0.23 9.32
C LEU A 33 1.81 -1.17 9.45
N ASN A 34 1.26 -1.96 10.36
CA ASN A 34 1.57 -3.38 10.42
C ASN A 34 0.85 -4.10 9.28
N LEU A 35 1.59 -4.92 8.53
CA LEU A 35 1.03 -5.72 7.46
C LEU A 35 0.46 -7.01 8.03
N PRO A 36 -0.80 -7.35 7.72
CA PRO A 36 -1.45 -8.55 8.24
C PRO A 36 -0.89 -9.84 7.62
N VAL A 37 -0.19 -9.74 6.49
CA VAL A 37 0.53 -10.84 5.83
C VAL A 37 1.83 -10.34 5.22
N ASP A 38 2.71 -11.27 4.85
CA ASP A 38 4.04 -10.95 4.32
C ASP A 38 4.03 -10.31 2.92
N TYR A 39 2.90 -10.36 2.19
CA TYR A 39 2.79 -9.78 0.85
C TYR A 39 1.35 -9.40 0.47
N GLY A 40 1.20 -8.38 -0.38
CA GLY A 40 -0.08 -7.93 -0.89
C GLY A 40 0.01 -6.67 -1.74
N HIS A 41 -1.14 -6.15 -2.18
CA HIS A 41 -1.26 -4.87 -2.84
C HIS A 41 -1.73 -3.82 -1.85
N VAL A 42 -1.08 -2.67 -1.85
CA VAL A 42 -1.57 -1.45 -1.23
C VAL A 42 -2.15 -0.56 -2.31
N PHE A 43 -3.32 0.00 -2.04
CA PHE A 43 -3.92 1.08 -2.81
C PHE A 43 -3.88 2.33 -1.94
N VAL A 44 -3.35 3.41 -2.46
CA VAL A 44 -3.25 4.71 -1.79
C VAL A 44 -3.92 5.74 -2.67
N ALA A 45 -4.82 6.52 -2.09
CA ALA A 45 -5.42 7.66 -2.77
C ALA A 45 -5.62 8.81 -1.78
N GLU A 46 -4.94 9.91 -2.06
CA GLU A 46 -5.34 11.23 -1.59
C GLU A 46 -6.45 11.79 -2.50
N SER A 47 -7.21 12.77 -2.03
CA SER A 47 -8.29 13.39 -2.80
C SER A 47 -7.84 14.12 -4.08
N SER A 48 -6.54 14.43 -4.23
CA SER A 48 -5.98 15.00 -5.45
C SER A 48 -5.69 13.97 -6.55
N THR A 49 -5.48 14.47 -7.76
CA THR A 49 -5.17 13.64 -8.93
C THR A 49 -3.69 13.23 -9.01
N SER A 50 -2.80 13.68 -8.12
CA SER A 50 -1.35 13.44 -8.26
C SER A 50 -0.76 12.53 -7.19
N ASN A 51 -1.37 12.46 -6.01
CA ASN A 51 -0.89 11.70 -4.85
C ASN A 51 -1.71 10.39 -4.70
N HIS A 52 -1.70 9.57 -5.74
CA HIS A 52 -2.40 8.28 -5.72
C HIS A 52 -1.55 7.21 -6.38
N GLY A 53 -1.76 5.96 -6.00
CA GLY A 53 -1.10 4.85 -6.64
C GLY A 53 -1.42 3.52 -6.00
N MET A 54 -0.93 2.48 -6.63
CA MET A 54 -0.97 1.12 -6.12
C MET A 54 0.42 0.52 -6.16
N ALA A 55 0.74 -0.25 -5.13
CA ALA A 55 2.05 -0.81 -4.89
C ALA A 55 1.88 -2.27 -4.45
N TRP A 56 2.53 -3.21 -5.14
CA TRP A 56 2.66 -4.57 -4.62
C TRP A 56 3.81 -4.60 -3.62
N ILE A 57 3.58 -4.97 -2.36
CA ILE A 57 4.61 -5.01 -1.32
C ILE A 57 4.83 -6.45 -0.86
N ARG A 58 6.08 -6.77 -0.51
CA ARG A 58 6.45 -7.99 0.19
C ARG A 58 7.57 -7.69 1.18
N GLY A 59 7.39 -8.07 2.44
CA GLY A 59 8.39 -8.09 3.51
C GLY A 59 9.55 -7.11 3.33
N SER A 60 10.61 -7.59 2.68
CA SER A 60 11.86 -6.86 2.44
C SER A 60 12.26 -6.80 0.96
N SER A 61 11.32 -6.98 0.01
CA SER A 61 11.64 -7.03 -1.43
C SER A 61 10.50 -6.56 -2.35
N ALA A 62 10.92 -5.72 -3.32
CA ALA A 62 10.27 -5.19 -4.52
C ALA A 62 8.86 -4.60 -4.36
N VAL A 63 8.78 -3.29 -4.64
CA VAL A 63 7.53 -2.55 -4.77
C VAL A 63 7.38 -2.03 -6.19
N LYS A 64 6.73 -2.84 -7.04
CA LYS A 64 6.29 -2.41 -8.38
C LYS A 64 5.02 -1.59 -8.20
N TYR A 65 4.96 -0.44 -8.88
CA TYR A 65 3.87 0.49 -8.70
C TYR A 65 3.36 1.10 -10.00
N PHE A 66 2.10 1.53 -9.94
CA PHE A 66 1.47 2.42 -10.90
C PHE A 66 0.83 3.54 -10.08
N GLY A 67 1.07 4.79 -10.45
CA GLY A 67 0.54 5.91 -9.70
C GLY A 67 0.62 7.23 -10.44
N GLY A 68 0.05 8.26 -9.81
CA GLY A 68 0.14 9.64 -10.23
C GLY A 68 1.57 10.17 -10.13
N ALA A 69 1.79 11.36 -10.68
CA ALA A 69 3.12 11.95 -10.83
C ALA A 69 3.87 12.15 -9.50
N ASN A 70 3.17 12.21 -8.37
CA ASN A 70 3.75 12.47 -7.05
C ASN A 70 3.77 11.24 -6.15
N PHE A 71 3.49 10.06 -6.68
CA PHE A 71 3.55 8.82 -5.92
C PHE A 71 4.87 8.11 -6.17
N ASP A 72 5.64 7.90 -5.11
CA ASP A 72 6.93 7.22 -5.16
C ASP A 72 7.00 6.05 -4.20
N VAL A 73 7.94 5.17 -4.50
CA VAL A 73 7.99 3.87 -3.89
C VAL A 73 9.43 3.46 -3.65
N LEU A 74 9.75 3.15 -2.39
CA LEU A 74 11.05 2.64 -1.97
C LEU A 74 10.94 1.20 -1.45
N THR A 75 12.07 0.50 -1.44
CA THR A 75 12.15 -0.91 -1.01
C THR A 75 13.10 -1.05 0.16
N ASN A 76 12.69 -1.79 1.19
CA ASN A 76 13.51 -2.08 2.37
C ASN A 76 13.97 -0.81 3.13
N THR A 77 13.16 0.23 3.10
CA THR A 77 13.44 1.53 3.71
C THR A 77 12.47 1.80 4.85
N VAL A 78 12.97 2.28 5.98
CA VAL A 78 12.14 2.87 7.05
C VAL A 78 12.04 4.36 6.77
N LEU A 79 10.83 4.89 6.66
CA LEU A 79 10.61 6.33 6.43
C LEU A 79 10.52 7.06 7.76
N SER A 80 11.07 8.27 7.82
CA SER A 80 11.24 9.04 9.06
C SER A 80 10.71 10.48 8.97
N GLY A 81 9.97 10.83 7.93
CA GLY A 81 9.49 12.19 7.66
C GLY A 81 10.40 13.00 6.71
N ILE A 82 11.62 12.52 6.47
CA ILE A 82 12.63 13.19 5.66
C ILE A 82 13.35 12.26 4.68
N THR A 83 12.86 11.04 4.49
CA THR A 83 13.57 10.00 3.73
C THR A 83 13.21 9.99 2.24
N GLY A 84 11.94 10.25 1.92
CA GLY A 84 11.41 10.35 0.58
C GLY A 84 11.81 11.65 -0.11
N ALA A 85 11.55 11.70 -1.43
CA ALA A 85 11.85 12.88 -2.23
C ALA A 85 10.82 13.99 -2.00
N ASP A 86 11.28 15.24 -2.04
CA ASP A 86 10.41 16.41 -1.95
C ASP A 86 9.37 16.44 -3.07
N GLY A 87 8.17 16.88 -2.73
CA GLY A 87 7.00 16.89 -3.61
C GLY A 87 6.30 15.54 -3.78
N LYS A 88 6.66 14.51 -2.99
CA LYS A 88 6.14 13.15 -3.15
C LYS A 88 5.37 12.64 -1.93
N LEU A 89 4.40 11.77 -2.20
CA LEU A 89 3.90 10.78 -1.26
C LEU A 89 4.69 9.49 -1.50
N THR A 90 5.49 9.10 -0.52
CA THR A 90 6.39 7.95 -0.65
C THR A 90 5.88 6.79 0.18
N ILE A 91 5.82 5.59 -0.39
CA ILE A 91 5.53 4.35 0.34
C ILE A 91 6.76 3.44 0.34
N SER A 92 6.95 2.69 1.41
CA SER A 92 7.96 1.64 1.46
C SER A 92 7.49 0.42 2.25
N SER A 93 8.16 -0.71 2.04
CA SER A 93 8.00 -1.90 2.88
C SER A 93 9.35 -2.30 3.48
N ASN A 94 9.34 -2.64 4.77
CA ASN A 94 10.49 -3.20 5.47
C ASN A 94 10.00 -4.16 6.57
N GLY A 95 10.26 -5.46 6.39
CA GLY A 95 9.68 -6.52 7.19
C GLY A 95 8.16 -6.57 7.08
N SER A 96 7.47 -6.94 8.16
CA SER A 96 6.00 -6.97 8.22
C SER A 96 5.37 -5.57 8.39
N LYS A 97 6.02 -4.52 7.88
CA LYS A 97 5.57 -3.13 8.02
C LYS A 97 5.57 -2.41 6.68
N CYS A 98 4.56 -1.58 6.50
CA CYS A 98 4.47 -0.61 5.44
C CYS A 98 4.62 0.79 6.05
N TYR A 99 5.44 1.61 5.42
CA TYR A 99 5.65 2.99 5.79
C TYR A 99 5.08 3.87 4.70
N ILE A 100 4.49 4.99 5.08
CA ILE A 100 4.05 6.01 4.14
C ILE A 100 4.48 7.36 4.68
N GLU A 101 5.03 8.19 3.82
CA GLU A 101 5.60 9.48 4.18
C GLU A 101 5.08 10.57 3.24
N ASN A 102 4.69 11.68 3.84
CA ASN A 102 4.25 12.86 3.14
C ASN A 102 5.39 13.88 3.06
N ARG A 103 5.96 14.05 1.86
CA ARG A 103 6.92 15.13 1.53
C ARG A 103 6.30 16.12 0.54
N THR A 104 4.98 16.25 0.52
CA THR A 104 4.29 17.05 -0.51
C THR A 104 4.34 18.56 -0.27
N GLY A 105 4.85 19.02 0.88
CA GLY A 105 4.92 20.44 1.26
C GLY A 105 3.64 20.97 1.92
N ALA A 106 2.71 20.07 2.28
CA ALA A 106 1.45 20.40 2.93
C ALA A 106 0.89 19.18 3.67
N ALA A 107 0.01 19.39 4.65
CA ALA A 107 -0.72 18.30 5.28
C ALA A 107 -1.73 17.64 4.31
N ILE A 108 -1.85 16.32 4.35
CA ILE A 108 -2.72 15.54 3.46
C ILE A 108 -3.57 14.52 4.23
N ASN A 109 -4.68 14.11 3.62
CA ASN A 109 -5.49 12.99 4.07
C ASN A 109 -5.51 11.91 3.00
N ILE A 110 -5.05 10.71 3.35
CA ILE A 110 -4.99 9.58 2.42
C ILE A 110 -5.96 8.49 2.85
N SER A 111 -6.54 7.83 1.87
CA SER A 111 -7.17 6.52 2.02
C SER A 111 -6.18 5.45 1.60
N MET A 112 -6.04 4.42 2.42
CA MET A 112 -5.12 3.31 2.18
C MET A 112 -5.86 1.99 2.34
N THR A 113 -5.83 1.12 1.34
CA THR A 113 -6.43 -0.21 1.42
C THR A 113 -5.37 -1.28 1.16
N PHE A 114 -5.32 -2.30 2.00
CA PHE A 114 -4.42 -3.43 1.81
C PHE A 114 -5.21 -4.67 1.39
N LEU A 115 -4.88 -5.21 0.21
CA LEU A 115 -5.38 -6.49 -0.29
C LEU A 115 -4.26 -7.51 -0.24
N GLY A 116 -4.45 -8.61 0.48
CA GLY A 116 -3.49 -9.71 0.46
C GLY A 116 -4.16 -11.06 0.56
N MET A 117 -3.37 -12.11 0.56
CA MET A 117 -3.88 -13.47 0.70
C MET A 117 -3.64 -13.95 2.12
N ALA A 118 -4.69 -14.24 2.88
CA ALA A 118 -4.54 -14.95 4.15
C ALA A 118 -3.96 -16.33 3.82
N THR A 119 -2.83 -16.68 4.43
CA THR A 119 -2.25 -18.01 4.18
C THR A 119 -3.13 -19.05 4.86
N ASN A 120 -4.06 -19.65 4.13
CA ASN A 120 -4.71 -20.89 4.57
C ASN A 120 -3.70 -22.02 4.36
N ARG A 121 -2.78 -22.22 5.31
CA ARG A 121 -1.92 -23.40 5.30
C ARG A 121 -2.81 -24.61 5.58
N ILE A 122 -3.02 -25.44 4.56
CA ILE A 122 -3.58 -26.79 4.69
C ILE A 122 -2.48 -27.71 5.20
#